data_AF-A0A961MV66-F1
#
_entry.id   AF-A0A961MV66-F1
#
_cell.length_a   1.000
_cell.length_b   1.000
_cell.length_c   1.000
_cell.angle_alpha   90.00
_cell.angle_beta   90.00
_cell.angle_gamma   90.00
#
_symmetry.space_group_name_H-M   'P 1'
#
loop_
_entity.id
_entity.type
_entity.pdbx_description
1 polymer ?
#
loop_
_entity_poly.entity_id
_entity_poly.type
_entity_poly.pdbx_seq_one_letter_code
_entity_poly.pdbx_strand_id
1 'polypeptide(L)' 'MSKRGGFGPWLAVVAVLVFAGGFVPYGLLADQRGWFTAAFWALFGVAVIVVIVTGAKGWRDR' A
#
# COMPACT_ATOMS: atom_id res chain seq x y z
N MET A 1 11.54 10.88 -22.57
CA MET A 1 10.73 9.90 -21.80
C MET A 1 9.44 10.59 -21.38
N SER A 2 8.30 10.07 -21.88
CA SER A 2 6.97 10.66 -21.77
C SER A 2 6.52 10.85 -20.30
N LYS A 3 5.71 11.89 -20.04
CA LYS A 3 5.08 12.30 -18.76
C LYS A 3 4.34 11.17 -17.98
N ARG A 4 4.32 9.93 -18.48
CA ARG A 4 3.71 8.72 -17.88
C ARG A 4 4.61 7.94 -16.90
N GLY A 5 5.87 8.33 -16.71
CA GLY A 5 6.90 7.55 -15.99
C GLY A 5 6.56 7.11 -14.56
N GLY A 6 5.64 7.79 -13.87
CA GLY A 6 5.23 7.43 -12.50
C GLY A 6 4.05 6.45 -12.40
N PHE A 7 3.29 6.21 -13.48
CA PHE A 7 2.04 5.44 -13.37
C PHE A 7 2.28 3.93 -13.17
N GLY A 8 3.19 3.34 -13.96
CA GLY A 8 3.52 1.92 -13.85
C GLY A 8 4.04 1.53 -12.46
N PRO A 9 5.07 2.23 -11.93
CA PRO A 9 5.57 1.98 -10.57
C PRO A 9 4.51 2.21 -9.49
N TRP A 10 3.72 3.28 -9.59
CA TRP A 10 2.64 3.54 -8.62
C TRP A 10 1.60 2.42 -8.61
N LEU A 11 1.17 1.95 -9.79
CA LEU A 11 0.22 0.87 -9.92
C LEU A 11 0.77 -0.46 -9.37
N ALA A 12 2.06 -0.74 -9.60
CA ALA A 12 2.71 -1.92 -9.03
C ALA A 12 2.69 -1.89 -7.50
N VAL A 13 2.98 -0.74 -6.88
CA VAL A 13 2.91 -0.58 -5.43
C VAL A 13 1.48 -0.78 -4.91
N VAL A 14 0.47 -0.23 -5.59
CA VAL A 14 -0.94 -0.45 -5.25
C VAL A 14 -1.28 -1.94 -5.30
N ALA A 15 -0.89 -2.64 -6.37
CA ALA A 15 -1.14 -4.08 -6.50
C ALA A 15 -0.50 -4.86 -5.34
N VAL A 16 0.76 -4.59 -5.01
CA VAL A 16 1.45 -5.21 -3.87
C VAL A 16 0.71 -4.95 -2.56
N LEU A 17 0.25 -3.72 -2.30
CA LEU A 17 -0.51 -3.41 -1.09
C LEU A 17 -1.84 -4.15 -1.04
N VAL A 18 -2.55 -4.28 -2.16
CA VAL A 18 -3.80 -5.06 -2.22
C VAL A 18 -3.53 -6.53 -1.84
N PHE A 19 -2.49 -7.15 -2.43
CA PHE A 19 -2.13 -8.52 -2.09
C PHE A 19 -1.68 -8.65 -0.62
N ALA A 20 -0.87 -7.72 -0.12
CA ALA A 20 -0.39 -7.74 1.25
C ALA A 20 -1.55 -7.59 2.26
N GLY A 21 -2.50 -6.69 2.00
CA GLY A 21 -3.65 -6.45 2.87
C GLY A 21 -4.60 -7.64 2.98
N GLY A 22 -4.62 -8.53 1.97
CA GLY A 22 -5.35 -9.80 2.05
C GLY A 22 -4.50 -10.93 2.61
N PHE A 23 -3.32 -11.16 2.03
CA PHE A 23 -2.50 -12.34 2.34
C PHE A 23 -1.87 -12.30 3.72
N VAL A 24 -1.39 -11.13 4.17
CA VAL A 24 -0.65 -11.04 5.43
C VAL A 24 -1.56 -11.24 6.65
N PRO A 25 -2.68 -10.50 6.83
CA PRO A 25 -3.50 -10.65 8.02
C PRO A 25 -4.27 -11.97 8.06
N TYR A 26 -4.71 -12.48 6.90
CA TYR A 26 -5.52 -13.70 6.83
C TYR A 26 -4.72 -14.97 6.51
N GLY A 27 -3.41 -14.83 6.25
CA GLY A 27 -2.48 -15.94 6.02
C GLY A 27 -1.38 -15.94 7.07
N LEU A 28 -0.33 -15.13 6.86
CA LEU A 28 0.87 -15.12 7.71
C LEU A 28 0.59 -14.80 9.18
N LEU A 29 -0.38 -13.91 9.45
CA LEU A 29 -0.77 -13.49 10.79
C LEU A 29 -2.11 -14.11 11.23
N ALA A 30 -2.63 -15.12 10.52
CA ALA A 30 -3.97 -15.67 10.79
C ALA A 30 -4.14 -16.16 12.24
N ASP A 31 -3.10 -16.80 12.78
CA ASP A 31 -3.08 -17.30 14.17
C ASP A 31 -2.46 -16.32 15.17
N GLN A 32 -1.96 -15.17 14.71
CA GLN A 32 -1.38 -14.15 15.57
C GLN A 32 -2.50 -13.26 16.13
N ARG A 33 -2.77 -13.39 17.44
CA ARG A 33 -3.70 -12.52 18.16
C ARG A 33 -2.93 -11.55 19.04
N GLY A 34 -3.33 -10.27 19.01
CA GLY A 34 -2.78 -9.22 19.86
C GLY A 34 -2.10 -8.09 19.09
N TRP A 35 -1.07 -7.50 19.70
CA TRP A 35 -0.48 -6.24 19.24
C TRP A 35 0.17 -6.31 17.85
N PHE A 36 0.62 -7.48 17.40
CA PHE A 36 1.20 -7.67 16.06
C PHE A 36 0.22 -7.35 14.93
N THR A 37 -1.03 -7.81 15.04
CA THR A 37 -2.07 -7.56 14.04
C THR A 37 -2.45 -6.07 14.03
N ALA A 38 -2.51 -5.44 15.20
CA ALA A 38 -2.73 -4.00 15.30
C ALA A 38 -1.57 -3.19 14.70
N ALA A 39 -0.33 -3.58 14.96
CA ALA A 39 0.86 -2.95 14.40
C ALA A 39 0.92 -3.10 12.88
N PHE A 40 0.58 -4.27 12.35
CA PHE A 40 0.46 -4.49 10.91
C PHE A 40 -0.55 -3.54 10.29
N TRP A 41 -1.78 -3.46 10.83
CA TRP A 41 -2.80 -2.57 10.29
C TRP A 41 -2.42 -1.10 10.38
N ALA A 42 -1.75 -0.69 11.46
CA ALA A 42 -1.25 0.68 11.61
C ALA A 42 -0.21 1.02 10.54
N LEU A 43 0.81 0.18 10.36
CA LEU A 43 1.86 0.38 9.36
C LEU A 43 1.30 0.30 7.94
N PHE A 44 0.41 -0.66 7.67
CA PHE A 44 -0.25 -0.84 6.39
C PHE A 44 -1.09 0.39 6.02
N GLY A 45 -1.87 0.91 6.98
CA GLY A 45 -2.64 2.14 6.79
C GLY A 45 -1.76 3.34 6.44
N VAL A 46 -0.62 3.51 7.13
CA VAL A 46 0.35 4.56 6.81
C VAL A 46 0.92 4.39 5.39
N ALA A 47 1.27 3.17 4.99
CA ALA A 47 1.76 2.89 3.64
C ALA A 47 0.72 3.25 2.57
N VAL A 48 -0.54 2.89 2.79
CA VAL A 48 -1.66 3.25 1.89
C VAL A 48 -1.81 4.76 1.78
N ILE A 49 -1.78 5.49 2.91
CA ILE A 49 -1.87 6.96 2.91
C ILE A 49 -0.73 7.58 2.08
N VAL A 50 0.51 7.10 2.25
CA VAL A 50 1.66 7.59 1.47
C VAL A 50 1.44 7.37 -0.03
N VAL A 51 0.96 6.19 -0.43
CA VAL A 51 0.68 5.87 -1.85
C VAL A 51 -0.45 6.73 -2.42
N ILE A 52 -1.49 7.02 -1.64
CA ILE A 52 -2.56 7.94 -2.04
C ILE A 52 -2.03 9.36 -2.19
N VAL A 53 -1.29 9.89 -1.21
CA VAL A 53 -0.76 11.26 -1.25
C VAL A 53 0.21 11.45 -2.42
N THR A 54 1.11 10.50 -2.64
CA THR A 54 2.05 10.54 -3.77
C THR A 54 1.34 10.41 -5.11
N GLY A 55 0.33 9.55 -5.21
CA GLY A 55 -0.55 9.46 -6.38
C GLY A 55 -1.27 10.79 -6.65
N ALA A 56 -1.93 11.36 -5.64
CA ALA A 56 -2.68 12.61 -5.74
C ALA A 56 -1.79 13.80 -6.17
N LYS A 57 -0.58 13.93 -5.60
CA LYS A 57 0.40 14.93 -6.03
C LYS A 57 0.80 14.73 -7.50
N GLY A 58 1.13 13.50 -7.88
CA GLY A 58 1.51 13.17 -9.26
C GLY A 58 0.39 13.38 -10.30
N TRP A 59 -0.88 13.40 -9.87
CA TRP A 59 -2.02 13.73 -10.73
C TRP A 59 -2.28 15.24 -10.79
N ARG A 60 -2.03 15.97 -9.70
CA ARG A 60 -2.16 17.44 -9.64
C ARG A 60 -1.06 18.15 -10.43
N ASP A 61 0.13 17.59 -10.48
CA ASP A 61 1.29 18.17 -11.18
C ASP A 61 1.28 17.90 -12.70
N ARG A 62 0.29 17.16 -13.22
CA ARG A 62 0.12 16.82 -14.64
C ARG A 62 -0.99 17.60 -15.29
#